data_AF-A0A957KFK3-F1
#
_entry.id   AF-A0A957KFK3-F1
#
_cell.length_a   1.000
_cell.length_b   1.000
_cell.length_c   1.000
_cell.angle_alpha   90.00
_cell.angle_beta   90.00
_cell.angle_gamma   90.00
#
_symmetry.space_group_name_H-M   'P 1'
#
loop_
_entity.id
_entity.type
_entity.pdbx_description
1 polymer ?
#
loop_
_entity_poly.entity_id
_entity_poly.type
_entity_poly.pdbx_seq_one_letter_code
_entity_poly.pdbx_strand_id
1 'polypeptide(L)'
;ISLDGEPILGPVPGLENLLVGCAFHSGGFAYNPVAGLLLAELAAGKTPGINIASFAPARYGQAETAAYLAQTLAQKDAIQRRH
;
A
#
# COMPACT_ATOMS: atom_id res chain seq x y z
N ILE A 1 -8.92 0.15 2.13
CA ILE A 1 -8.54 0.99 0.96
C ILE A 1 -7.55 2.04 1.47
N SER A 2 -6.54 2.39 0.68
CA SER A 2 -5.56 3.45 0.96
C SER A 2 -6.09 4.81 0.48
N LEU A 3 -5.34 5.89 0.70
CA LEU A 3 -5.75 7.25 0.32
C LEU A 3 -5.90 7.42 -1.21
N ASP A 4 -5.04 6.77 -1.98
CA ASP A 4 -5.04 6.81 -3.46
C ASP A 4 -5.83 5.66 -4.10
N GLY A 5 -6.37 4.75 -3.28
CA GLY A 5 -7.08 3.56 -3.75
C GLY A 5 -6.17 2.41 -4.20
N GLU A 6 -4.86 2.61 -4.21
CA GLU A 6 -3.87 1.61 -4.63
C GLU A 6 -3.45 0.71 -3.46
N PRO A 7 -3.05 -0.55 -3.71
CA PRO A 7 -2.58 -1.42 -2.63
C PRO A 7 -1.35 -0.85 -1.92
N ILE A 8 -1.07 -1.37 -0.73
CA ILE A 8 0.15 -1.09 0.03
C ILE A 8 0.98 -2.36 0.05
N LEU A 9 2.16 -2.32 -0.58
CA LEU A 9 3.06 -3.44 -0.80
C LEU A 9 4.50 -3.08 -0.41
N GLY A 10 5.17 -3.95 0.33
CA GLY A 10 6.62 -3.88 0.55
C GLY A 10 7.04 -3.67 2.00
N PRO A 11 8.29 -3.26 2.25
CA PRO A 11 8.84 -3.14 3.60
C PRO A 11 8.24 -1.95 4.37
N VAL A 12 8.06 -2.14 5.68
CA VAL A 12 7.59 -1.07 6.57
C VAL A 12 8.79 -0.29 7.13
N PRO A 13 8.91 1.03 6.86
CA PRO A 13 10.00 1.83 7.39
C PRO A 13 10.08 1.77 8.92
N GLY A 14 11.29 1.54 9.45
CA GLY A 14 11.54 1.45 10.89
C GLY A 14 11.21 0.09 11.53
N LEU A 15 10.70 -0.89 10.76
CA LEU A 15 10.43 -2.25 11.24
C LEU A 15 11.15 -3.28 10.36
N GLU A 16 12.27 -3.79 10.87
CA GLU A 16 13.07 -4.79 10.17
C GLU A 16 12.27 -6.07 9.90
N ASN A 17 12.45 -6.65 8.72
CA ASN A 17 11.82 -7.90 8.27
C ASN A 17 10.28 -7.89 8.25
N LEU A 18 9.63 -6.73 8.44
CA LEU A 18 8.18 -6.60 8.28
C LEU A 18 7.84 -6.17 6.85
N LEU A 19 7.15 -7.05 6.14
CA LEU A 19 6.52 -6.76 4.85
C LEU A 19 5.01 -6.60 5.05
N VAL A 20 4.40 -5.68 4.29
CA VAL A 20 2.95 -5.50 4.25
C VAL A 20 2.43 -5.75 2.83
N GLY A 21 1.25 -6.38 2.76
CA GLY A 21 0.46 -6.53 1.55
C GLY A 21 -1.01 -6.35 1.88
N CYS A 22 -1.53 -5.11 1.78
CA CYS A 22 -2.89 -4.80 2.22
C CYS A 22 -3.57 -3.73 1.35
N ALA A 23 -4.78 -3.33 1.75
CA ALA A 23 -5.57 -2.27 1.14
C ALA A 23 -6.07 -2.52 -0.29
N PHE A 24 -6.07 -3.77 -0.76
CA PHE A 24 -6.68 -4.17 -2.04
C PHE A 24 -8.16 -3.79 -2.12
N HIS A 25 -8.57 -3.23 -3.26
CA HIS A 25 -9.98 -3.01 -3.61
C HIS A 25 -10.52 -4.18 -4.45
N SER A 26 -11.77 -4.12 -4.93
CA SER A 26 -12.40 -5.20 -5.72
C SER A 26 -11.60 -5.58 -6.97
N GLY A 27 -11.08 -4.60 -7.70
CA GLY A 27 -10.16 -4.82 -8.84
C GLY A 27 -8.86 -5.52 -8.44
N GLY A 28 -8.48 -5.43 -7.16
CA GLY A 28 -7.36 -6.17 -6.55
C GLY A 28 -7.50 -7.68 -6.56
N PHE A 29 -8.70 -8.21 -6.81
CA PHE A 29 -8.86 -9.64 -7.03
C PHE A 29 -8.02 -10.14 -8.21
N ALA A 30 -7.88 -9.35 -9.28
CA ALA A 30 -7.14 -9.76 -10.47
C ALA A 30 -5.61 -9.72 -10.30
N TYR A 31 -5.10 -8.75 -9.51
CA TYR A 31 -3.66 -8.53 -9.37
C TYR A 31 -3.07 -8.97 -8.02
N ASN A 32 -3.88 -9.49 -7.09
CA ASN A 32 -3.35 -10.05 -5.84
C ASN A 32 -2.36 -11.22 -6.01
N PRO A 33 -2.41 -12.07 -7.07
CA PRO A 33 -1.45 -13.17 -7.19
C PRO A 33 -0.03 -12.65 -7.49
N VAL A 34 0.08 -11.64 -8.36
CA VAL A 34 1.39 -11.02 -8.65
C VAL A 34 1.90 -10.23 -7.45
N ALA A 35 1.02 -9.58 -6.67
CA ALA A 35 1.43 -8.94 -5.43
C ALA A 35 2.04 -9.94 -4.42
N GLY A 36 1.44 -11.12 -4.28
CA GLY A 36 1.98 -12.19 -3.43
C GLY A 36 3.36 -12.69 -3.90
N LEU A 37 3.55 -12.86 -5.21
CA LEU A 37 4.84 -13.22 -5.80
C LEU A 37 5.92 -12.18 -5.49
N LEU A 38 5.64 -10.89 -5.72
CA LEU A 38 6.59 -9.80 -5.48
C LEU A 38 6.96 -9.68 -3.99
N LEU A 39 6.01 -9.89 -3.09
CA LEU A 39 6.28 -9.93 -1.65
C LEU A 39 7.13 -11.15 -1.25
N ALA A 40 6.93 -12.30 -1.89
CA ALA A 40 7.76 -13.49 -1.66
C ALA A 40 9.20 -13.30 -2.16
N GLU A 41 9.39 -12.59 -3.29
CA GLU A 41 10.72 -12.19 -3.77
C GLU A 41 11.42 -11.29 -2.77
N LEU A 42 10.74 -10.27 -2.24
CA LEU A 42 11.28 -9.42 -1.18
C LEU A 42 11.65 -10.20 0.08
N ALA A 43 10.77 -11.10 0.52
CA ALA A 43 11.01 -11.95 1.69
C ALA A 43 12.24 -12.85 1.51
N ALA A 44 12.52 -13.26 0.27
CA ALA A 44 13.71 -14.03 -0.09
C ALA A 44 14.96 -13.14 -0.31
N GLY A 45 14.90 -11.84 -0.02
CA GLY A 45 16.01 -10.90 -0.23
C GLY A 45 16.30 -10.58 -1.70
N LYS A 46 15.35 -10.85 -2.60
CA LYS A 46 15.49 -10.61 -4.05
C LYS A 46 14.97 -9.24 -4.42
N THR A 47 15.47 -8.71 -5.54
CA THR A 47 14.85 -7.56 -6.21
C THR A 47 13.53 -8.03 -6.84
N PRO A 48 12.40 -7.34 -6.61
CA PRO A 48 11.13 -7.70 -7.24
C PRO A 48 11.21 -7.64 -8.76
N GLY A 49 10.53 -8.55 -9.46
CA GLY A 49 10.49 -8.56 -10.92
C GLY A 49 9.81 -7.33 -11.55
N ILE A 50 9.06 -6.56 -10.77
CA ILE A 50 8.38 -5.33 -11.17
C ILE A 50 8.66 -4.25 -10.12
N ASN A 51 8.90 -3.01 -10.55
CA ASN A 51 9.06 -1.89 -9.61
C ASN A 51 7.75 -1.62 -8.84
N ILE A 52 7.79 -1.77 -7.52
CA ILE A 52 6.64 -1.55 -6.63
C ILE A 52 6.72 -0.24 -5.83
N ALA A 53 7.63 0.68 -6.16
CA ALA A 53 7.83 1.92 -5.39
C ALA A 53 6.54 2.73 -5.20
N SER A 54 5.67 2.78 -6.22
CA SER A 54 4.36 3.46 -6.16
C SER A 54 3.37 2.81 -5.19
N PHE A 55 3.64 1.59 -4.73
CA PHE A 55 2.82 0.86 -3.77
C PHE A 55 3.48 0.78 -2.38
N ALA A 56 4.69 1.33 -2.21
CA ALA A 56 5.43 1.27 -0.96
C ALA A 56 4.68 1.98 0.18
N PRO A 57 4.79 1.53 1.45
CA PRO A 57 4.27 2.26 2.60
C PRO A 57 4.83 3.68 2.71
N ALA A 58 6.11 3.84 2.33
CA ALA A 58 6.81 5.12 2.36
C ALA A 58 6.34 6.14 1.30
N ARG A 59 5.35 5.80 0.46
CA ARG A 59 4.83 6.73 -0.57
C ARG A 59 4.08 7.92 0.02
N TYR A 60 3.62 7.82 1.26
CA TYR A 60 2.95 8.91 1.97
C TYR A 60 3.95 9.65 2.86
N GLY A 61 3.96 10.98 2.75
CA GLY A 61 4.81 11.82 3.60
C GLY A 61 4.35 11.78 5.06
N GLN A 62 5.28 11.83 6.01
CA GLN A 62 4.96 11.80 7.44
C GLN A 62 4.07 12.98 7.87
N ALA A 63 4.36 14.19 7.38
CA ALA A 63 3.58 15.38 7.70
C ALA A 63 2.15 15.31 7.14
N GLU A 64 2.00 14.86 5.88
CA GLU A 64 0.70 14.64 5.24
C GLU A 64 -0.11 13.58 5.99
N THR A 65 0.54 12.47 6.35
CA THR A 65 -0.07 11.37 7.10
C THR A 65 -0.56 11.85 8.47
N ALA A 66 0.26 12.62 9.20
CA ALA A 66 -0.14 13.19 10.49
C ALA A 66 -1.32 14.15 10.35
N ALA A 67 -1.31 15.01 9.33
CA ALA A 67 -2.41 15.93 9.05
C ALA A 67 -3.70 15.18 8.66
N TYR A 68 -3.61 14.08 7.91
CA TYR A 68 -4.75 13.24 7.56
C TYR A 68 -5.33 12.54 8.80
N LEU A 69 -4.50 11.94 9.64
CA LEU A 69 -4.93 11.22 10.85
C LEU A 69 -5.55 12.14 11.92
N ALA A 70 -5.25 13.44 11.90
CA ALA A 70 -5.87 14.43 12.78
C ALA A 70 -7.30 14.83 12.36
N GLN A 71 -7.75 14.43 11.17
CA GLN A 71 -9.07 14.77 10.64
C GLN A 71 -10.13 13.75 11.05
N THR A 72 -11.36 14.23 11.26
CA THR A 72 -12.54 13.36 11.29
C THR A 72 -13.22 13.41 9.94
N LEU A 73 -13.29 12.27 9.24
CA LEU A 73 -13.90 12.16 7.93
C LEU A 73 -15.21 11.39 8.02
N ALA A 74 -16.28 11.93 7.45
CA ALA A 74 -17.47 11.12 7.21
C ALA A 74 -17.15 10.08 6.14
N GLN A 75 -17.73 8.88 6.24
CA GLN A 75 -17.45 7.78 5.29
C GLN A 75 -17.67 8.18 3.82
N LYS A 76 -18.66 9.04 3.54
CA LYS A 76 -18.93 9.57 2.20
C LYS A 76 -17.78 10.43 1.63
N ASP A 77 -16.97 11.03 2.49
CA ASP A 77 -15.87 11.92 2.14
C ASP A 77 -14.51 11.19 2.17
N ALA A 78 -14.46 10.00 2.79
CA ALA A 78 -13.25 9.18 2.93
C ALA A 78 -12.87 8.39 1.67
N ILE A 79 -13.77 8.29 0.68
CA ILE A 79 -13.54 7.53 -0.55
C ILE A 79 -13.78 8.44 -1.75
N GLN A 80 -12.70 8.82 -2.44
CA GLN A 80 -12.84 9.34 -3.80
C GLN A 80 -13.09 8.17 -4.74
N ARG A 81 -14.33 8.00 -5.19
CA ARG A 81 -14.66 6.99 -6.20
C ARG A 81 -13.92 7.33 -7.50
N ARG A 82 -12.96 6.50 -7.89
CA ARG A 82 -12.52 6.44 -9.28
C ARG A 82 -13.48 5.51 -10.02
N HIS A 83 -14.42 6.15 -10.72
CA HIS A 83 -15.53 5.58 -11.52
C HIS A 83 -16.70 5.03 -10.71
#